data_AF-A0A519WGN7-F1
#
_entry.id   AF-A0A519WGN7-F1
#
_cell.length_a   1.000
_cell.length_b   1.000
_cell.length_c   1.000
_cell.angle_alpha   90.00
_cell.angle_beta   90.00
_cell.angle_gamma   90.00
#
_symmetry.space_group_name_H-M   'P 1'
#
loop_
_entity.id
_entity.type
_entity.pdbx_description
1 polymer ?
#
loop_
_entity_poly.entity_id
_entity_poly.type
_entity_poly.pdbx_seq_one_letter_code
_entity_poly.pdbx_strand_id
1 'polypeptide(L)'
;MGIQIVSDELIIERNGKKFYLHHGDGLGPGDYKYKKLRKVFRNPICQWLFSFVPPRIGLGFGMWWSGKSRHASNTEEVFMGLENEWLAVYAQEQLTRKHYDYFIFGHRHLPLSLDIGKGAKYINTGEWLKYNSYAEFDGKELILKYFERD
;
A
#
# COMPACT_ATOMS: atom_id res chain seq x y z
N MET A 1 6.34 7.53 24.05
CA MET A 1 5.59 7.87 22.83
C MET A 1 4.58 6.76 22.58
N GLY A 2 3.28 7.03 22.65
CA GLY A 2 2.21 6.05 22.44
C GLY A 2 1.95 5.75 20.96
N ILE A 3 3.01 5.59 20.18
CA ILE A 3 2.92 5.33 18.73
C ILE A 3 2.87 3.82 18.55
N GLN A 4 1.80 3.34 17.92
CA GLN A 4 1.69 1.95 17.50
C GLN A 4 2.33 1.79 16.12
N ILE A 5 3.29 0.87 16.01
CA ILE A 5 3.86 0.48 14.72
C ILE A 5 3.06 -0.71 14.19
N VAL A 6 2.54 -0.57 12.97
CA VAL A 6 1.87 -1.65 12.23
C VAL A 6 2.80 -2.09 11.10
N SER A 7 3.22 -3.35 11.10
CA SER A 7 4.24 -3.84 10.16
C SER A 7 3.69 -4.32 8.81
N ASP A 8 2.44 -4.75 8.78
CA ASP A 8 1.76 -5.22 7.55
C ASP A 8 0.33 -4.67 7.56
N GLU A 9 -0.66 -5.49 7.90
CA GLU A 9 -2.05 -5.07 7.95
C GLU A 9 -2.48 -4.61 9.34
N LEU A 10 -3.34 -3.58 9.34
CA LEU A 10 -4.13 -3.20 10.50
C LEU A 10 -5.59 -3.53 10.21
N ILE A 11 -6.14 -4.45 11.01
CA ILE A 11 -7.57 -4.79 10.97
C ILE A 11 -8.26 -4.10 12.14
N ILE A 12 -9.25 -3.26 11.84
CA ILE A 12 -10.03 -2.55 12.86
C ILE A 12 -11.52 -2.64 12.55
N GLU A 13 -12.33 -2.40 13.58
CA GLU A 13 -13.77 -2.24 13.47
C GLU A 13 -14.19 -0.86 13.98
N ARG A 14 -15.03 -0.16 13.21
CA ARG A 14 -15.59 1.15 13.58
C ARG A 14 -17.06 1.19 13.15
N ASN A 15 -17.95 1.55 14.07
CA ASN A 15 -19.41 1.59 13.83
C ASN A 15 -19.96 0.33 13.16
N GLY A 16 -19.49 -0.85 13.60
CA GLY A 16 -19.90 -2.16 13.06
C GLY A 16 -19.34 -2.49 11.68
N LYS A 17 -18.47 -1.65 11.12
CA LYS A 17 -17.79 -1.86 9.84
C LYS A 17 -16.37 -2.34 10.04
N LYS A 18 -15.97 -3.37 9.28
CA LYS A 18 -14.62 -3.97 9.35
C LYS A 18 -13.72 -3.40 8.27
N PHE A 19 -12.57 -2.90 8.68
CA PHE A 19 -11.57 -2.27 7.82
C PHE A 19 -10.32 -3.13 7.77
N TYR A 20 -9.76 -3.26 6.57
CA TYR A 20 -8.46 -3.84 6.30
C TYR A 20 -7.56 -2.75 5.74
N LEU A 21 -6.56 -2.32 6.51
CA LEU A 21 -5.61 -1.29 6.11
C LEU A 21 -4.26 -1.92 5.85
N HIS A 22 -3.63 -1.64 4.72
CA HIS A 22 -2.27 -2.08 4.42
C HIS A 22 -1.63 -1.12 3.40
N HIS A 23 -0.31 -0.96 3.38
CA HIS A 23 0.32 -0.07 2.39
C HIS A 23 0.03 -0.50 0.94
N GLY A 24 0.18 -1.79 0.64
CA GLY A 24 -0.17 -2.42 -0.65
C GLY A 24 1.04 -3.04 -1.35
N ASP A 25 2.25 -2.69 -0.92
CA ASP A 25 3.48 -3.26 -1.44
C ASP A 25 3.55 -4.78 -1.21
N GLY A 26 3.94 -5.51 -2.27
CA GLY A 26 4.16 -6.95 -2.17
C GLY A 26 2.88 -7.80 -1.96
N LEU A 27 1.69 -7.22 -2.10
CA LEU A 27 0.41 -7.94 -2.13
C LEU A 27 0.01 -8.32 -3.57
N GLY A 28 -1.00 -9.18 -3.70
CA GLY A 28 -1.55 -9.63 -4.99
C GLY A 28 -0.63 -10.54 -5.81
N PRO A 29 -1.03 -10.92 -7.03
CA PRO A 29 -0.19 -11.70 -7.95
C PRO A 29 1.00 -10.90 -8.49
N GLY A 30 2.02 -11.60 -9.02
CA GLY A 30 3.15 -10.96 -9.70
C GLY A 30 4.25 -10.42 -8.78
N ASP A 31 5.07 -9.53 -9.32
CA ASP A 31 6.21 -8.85 -8.69
C ASP A 31 7.13 -9.71 -7.81
N TYR A 32 7.45 -10.91 -8.31
CA TYR A 32 8.23 -11.90 -7.56
C TYR A 32 9.63 -11.42 -7.18
N LYS A 33 10.24 -10.55 -8.01
CA LYS A 33 11.58 -9.98 -7.74
C LYS A 33 11.52 -9.06 -6.54
N TYR A 34 10.60 -8.10 -6.52
CA TYR A 34 10.40 -7.21 -5.39
C TYR A 34 10.04 -7.99 -4.12
N LYS A 35 9.13 -8.97 -4.20
CA LYS A 35 8.75 -9.78 -3.03
C LYS A 35 9.92 -10.55 -2.44
N LYS A 36 10.81 -11.09 -3.27
CA LYS A 36 12.06 -11.71 -2.79
C LYS A 36 12.97 -10.68 -2.13
N LEU A 37 13.13 -9.51 -2.73
CA LEU A 37 13.95 -8.43 -2.19
C LEU A 37 13.40 -7.92 -0.83
N ARG A 38 12.08 -7.74 -0.72
CA ARG A 38 11.39 -7.38 0.53
C ARG A 38 11.66 -8.39 1.64
N LYS A 39 11.70 -9.70 1.33
CA LYS A 39 12.08 -10.74 2.31
C LYS A 39 13.51 -10.57 2.80
N VAL A 40 14.45 -10.19 1.93
CA VAL A 40 15.84 -9.90 2.33
C VAL A 40 15.88 -8.68 3.26
N PHE A 41 15.20 -7.58 2.90
CA PHE A 41 15.17 -6.37 3.73
C PHE A 41 14.49 -6.56 5.09
N ARG A 42 13.53 -7.47 5.19
CA ARG A 42 12.82 -7.79 6.45
C ARG A 42 13.46 -8.92 7.24
N ASN A 43 14.53 -9.54 6.73
CA ASN A 43 15.22 -10.61 7.45
C ASN A 43 16.09 -9.99 8.56
N PRO A 44 15.93 -10.41 9.83
CA PRO A 44 16.68 -9.84 10.95
C PRO A 44 18.19 -10.07 10.84
N ILE A 45 18.62 -11.17 10.22
CA ILE A 45 20.04 -11.46 9.97
C ILE A 45 20.60 -10.46 8.94
N CYS A 46 19.87 -10.18 7.87
CA CYS A 46 20.29 -9.21 6.87
C CYS A 46 20.32 -7.79 7.44
N GLN A 47 19.34 -7.41 8.26
CA GLN A 47 19.33 -6.13 8.97
C GLN A 47 20.50 -6.02 9.95
N TRP A 48 20.78 -7.09 10.70
CA TRP A 48 21.92 -7.16 11.61
C TRP A 48 23.25 -7.05 10.87
N LEU A 49 23.43 -7.76 9.75
CA LEU A 49 24.62 -7.63 8.90
C LEU A 49 24.77 -6.21 8.33
N PHE A 50 23.67 -5.60 7.89
CA PHE A 50 23.68 -4.23 7.40
C PHE A 50 24.06 -3.22 8.49
N SER A 51 23.77 -3.50 9.76
CA SER A 51 24.13 -2.61 10.87
C SER A 51 25.64 -2.42 11.05
N PHE A 52 26.48 -3.34 10.53
CA PHE A 52 27.93 -3.19 10.51
C PHE A 52 28.44 -2.28 9.37
N VAL A 53 27.60 -1.95 8.39
CA VAL A 53 28.01 -1.13 7.27
C VAL A 53 28.17 0.33 7.74
N PRO A 54 29.33 0.97 7.51
CA PRO A 54 29.51 2.38 7.86
C PRO A 54 28.42 3.26 7.24
N PRO A 55 27.79 4.19 8.00
CA PRO A 55 26.64 4.96 7.53
C PRO A 55 26.87 5.68 6.19
N ARG A 56 28.07 6.23 5.96
CA ARG A 56 28.45 6.88 4.70
C ARG A 56 28.34 5.96 3.48
N ILE A 57 28.69 4.68 3.65
CA ILE A 57 28.64 3.67 2.58
C ILE A 57 27.19 3.26 2.36
N GLY A 58 26.46 2.96 3.44
CA GLY A 58 25.05 2.60 3.38
C GLY A 58 24.19 3.68 2.72
N LEU A 59 24.39 4.94 3.11
CA LEU A 59 23.69 6.09 2.54
C LEU A 59 24.06 6.32 1.07
N GLY A 60 25.35 6.25 0.72
CA GLY A 60 25.79 6.40 -0.66
C GLY A 60 25.20 5.32 -1.59
N PHE A 61 25.18 4.07 -1.13
CA PHE A 61 24.52 2.98 -1.85
C PHE A 61 23.02 3.22 -1.99
N GLY A 62 22.34 3.63 -0.91
CA GLY A 62 20.92 3.94 -0.91
C GLY A 62 20.57 5.03 -1.93
N MET A 63 21.30 6.15 -1.93
CA MET A 63 21.08 7.25 -2.88
C MET A 63 21.26 6.81 -4.34
N TRP A 64 22.33 6.06 -4.63
CA TRP A 64 22.58 5.54 -5.97
C TRP A 64 21.47 4.58 -6.44
N TRP A 65 21.06 3.66 -5.57
CA TRP A 65 20.00 2.69 -5.87
C TRP A 65 18.65 3.36 -6.09
N SER A 66 18.27 4.30 -5.21
CA SER A 66 17.05 5.10 -5.34
C SER A 66 17.04 5.91 -6.63
N GLY A 67 18.18 6.46 -7.04
CA GLY A 67 18.34 7.14 -8.32
C GLY A 67 18.02 6.21 -9.49
N LYS A 68 18.67 5.04 -9.57
CA LYS A 68 18.40 4.06 -10.63
C LYS A 68 16.96 3.57 -10.67
N SER A 69 16.38 3.27 -9.50
CA SER A 69 15.00 2.79 -9.42
C SER A 69 14.00 3.79 -9.99
N ARG A 70 14.19 5.09 -9.72
CA ARG A 70 13.30 6.15 -10.22
C ARG A 70 13.32 6.27 -11.74
N HIS A 71 14.49 6.14 -12.35
CA HIS A 71 14.59 6.18 -13.82
C HIS A 71 13.91 4.98 -14.48
N ALA A 72 13.89 3.83 -13.80
CA ALA A 72 13.22 2.62 -14.29
C ALA A 72 11.69 2.66 -14.12
N SER A 73 11.14 3.52 -13.26
CA SER A 73 9.71 3.57 -12.91
C SER A 73 8.93 4.73 -13.57
N ASN A 74 9.44 5.31 -14.65
CA ASN A 74 8.88 6.52 -15.27
C ASN A 74 7.61 6.30 -16.14
N THR A 75 7.00 5.12 -16.08
CA THR A 75 5.71 4.88 -16.73
C THR A 75 4.59 5.39 -15.84
N GLU A 76 3.71 6.23 -16.35
CA GLU A 76 2.49 6.61 -15.63
C GLU A 76 1.68 5.36 -15.28
N GLU A 77 1.25 5.26 -14.02
CA GLU A 77 0.34 4.20 -13.62
C GLU A 77 -1.03 4.47 -14.26
N VAL A 78 -1.59 3.48 -14.93
CA VAL A 78 -2.92 3.55 -15.55
C VAL A 78 -3.78 2.44 -14.94
N PHE A 79 -5.01 2.79 -14.58
CA PHE A 79 -6.00 1.81 -14.16
C PHE A 79 -6.49 1.02 -15.38
N MET A 80 -6.21 -0.29 -15.40
CA MET A 80 -6.50 -1.16 -16.56
C MET A 80 -7.70 -2.08 -16.30
N GLY A 81 -8.59 -1.70 -15.38
CA GLY A 81 -9.74 -2.51 -14.97
C GLY A 81 -9.46 -3.41 -13.76
N LEU A 82 -10.54 -3.84 -13.10
CA LEU A 82 -10.49 -4.51 -11.80
C LEU A 82 -9.66 -5.81 -11.80
N GLU A 83 -9.76 -6.58 -12.87
CA GLU A 83 -9.03 -7.85 -13.07
C GLU A 83 -7.52 -7.67 -13.25
N ASN A 84 -7.09 -6.49 -13.69
CA ASN A 84 -5.69 -6.13 -13.86
C ASN A 84 -5.12 -5.36 -12.66
N GLU A 85 -5.97 -5.00 -11.69
CA GLU A 85 -5.54 -4.39 -10.42
C GLU A 85 -5.22 -5.46 -9.38
N TRP A 86 -3.93 -5.78 -9.23
CA TRP A 86 -3.48 -6.84 -8.33
C TRP A 86 -3.92 -6.68 -6.87
N LEU A 87 -4.10 -5.44 -6.40
CA LEU A 87 -4.62 -5.17 -5.05
C LEU A 87 -6.13 -5.42 -4.93
N ALA A 88 -6.89 -5.14 -5.98
CA ALA A 88 -8.31 -5.47 -6.00
C ALA A 88 -8.51 -6.98 -6.05
N VAL A 89 -7.73 -7.70 -6.86
CA VAL A 89 -7.69 -9.16 -6.89
C VAL A 89 -7.34 -9.73 -5.51
N TYR A 90 -6.27 -9.20 -4.88
CA TYR A 90 -5.91 -9.60 -3.52
C TYR A 90 -7.05 -9.38 -2.50
N ALA A 91 -7.72 -8.23 -2.56
CA ALA A 91 -8.83 -7.92 -1.67
C ALA A 91 -10.01 -8.89 -1.87
N GLN A 92 -10.34 -9.22 -3.13
CA GLN A 92 -11.34 -10.23 -3.46
C GLN A 92 -10.95 -11.62 -2.93
N GLU A 93 -9.69 -12.01 -3.03
CA GLU A 93 -9.19 -13.25 -2.42
C GLU A 93 -9.36 -13.23 -0.89
N GLN A 94 -9.03 -12.13 -0.21
CA GLN A 94 -9.25 -12.02 1.24
C GLN A 94 -10.74 -12.13 1.61
N LEU A 95 -11.63 -11.56 0.80
CA LEU A 95 -13.09 -11.68 0.96
C LEU A 95 -13.63 -13.10 0.79
N THR A 96 -12.88 -14.03 0.22
CA THR A 96 -13.25 -15.45 0.23
C THR A 96 -13.03 -16.11 1.59
N ARG A 97 -12.10 -15.58 2.39
CA ARG A 97 -11.69 -16.14 3.68
C ARG A 97 -12.41 -15.47 4.84
N LYS A 98 -12.53 -14.14 4.80
CA LYS A 98 -13.15 -13.34 5.85
C LYS A 98 -13.77 -12.08 5.27
N HIS A 99 -14.96 -11.73 5.73
CA HIS A 99 -15.65 -10.53 5.29
C HIS A 99 -15.03 -9.26 5.91
N TYR A 100 -14.88 -8.24 5.07
CA TYR A 100 -14.49 -6.87 5.40
C TYR A 100 -15.37 -5.92 4.59
N ASP A 101 -15.77 -4.80 5.16
CA ASP A 101 -16.55 -3.77 4.46
C ASP A 101 -15.65 -2.86 3.61
N TYR A 102 -14.43 -2.58 4.11
CA TYR A 102 -13.51 -1.65 3.47
C TYR A 102 -12.08 -2.18 3.43
N PHE A 103 -11.46 -2.11 2.26
CA PHE A 103 -10.03 -2.26 2.09
C PHE A 103 -9.42 -0.91 1.76
N ILE A 104 -8.42 -0.49 2.53
CA ILE A 104 -7.72 0.78 2.35
C ILE A 104 -6.26 0.48 2.04
N PHE A 105 -5.83 0.92 0.87
CA PHE A 105 -4.47 0.77 0.39
C PHE A 105 -3.87 2.10 -0.08
N GLY A 106 -2.55 2.10 -0.24
CA GLY A 106 -1.81 3.09 -1.00
C GLY A 106 -1.03 2.40 -2.12
N HIS A 107 0.25 2.74 -2.27
CA HIS A 107 1.22 2.08 -3.15
C HIS A 107 0.99 2.19 -4.67
N ARG A 108 -0.24 2.24 -5.18
CA ARG A 108 -0.52 2.46 -6.61
C ARG A 108 -0.34 3.91 -7.05
N HIS A 109 -0.15 4.85 -6.12
CA HIS A 109 -0.10 6.30 -6.41
C HIS A 109 -1.31 6.83 -7.21
N LEU A 110 -2.37 6.02 -7.38
CA LEU A 110 -3.60 6.34 -8.08
C LEU A 110 -4.76 6.36 -7.08
N PRO A 111 -5.50 7.47 -6.98
CA PRO A 111 -6.72 7.50 -6.19
C PRO A 111 -7.78 6.62 -6.84
N LEU A 112 -8.25 5.60 -6.13
CA LEU A 112 -9.22 4.65 -6.64
C LEU A 112 -10.29 4.38 -5.58
N SER A 113 -11.55 4.29 -6.00
CA SER A 113 -12.67 3.84 -5.18
C SER A 113 -13.48 2.84 -5.99
N LEU A 114 -13.31 1.55 -5.69
CA LEU A 114 -13.85 0.45 -6.48
C LEU A 114 -14.78 -0.40 -5.62
N ASP A 115 -15.90 -0.83 -6.19
CA ASP A 115 -16.69 -1.92 -5.62
C ASP A 115 -16.01 -3.25 -6.01
N ILE A 116 -15.69 -4.07 -5.00
CA ILE A 116 -15.04 -5.37 -5.19
C ILE A 116 -15.99 -6.54 -4.94
N GLY A 117 -17.29 -6.26 -4.82
CA GLY A 117 -18.35 -7.23 -4.60
C GLY A 117 -18.55 -7.58 -3.12
N LYS A 118 -19.61 -8.36 -2.84
CA LYS A 118 -20.00 -8.81 -1.48
C LYS A 118 -20.23 -7.65 -0.49
N GLY A 119 -20.60 -6.47 -0.98
CA GLY A 119 -20.80 -5.27 -0.15
C GLY A 119 -19.50 -4.64 0.36
N ALA A 120 -18.35 -4.98 -0.23
CA ALA A 120 -17.05 -4.46 0.16
C ALA A 120 -16.52 -3.43 -0.85
N LYS A 121 -15.87 -2.37 -0.36
CA LYS A 121 -15.20 -1.36 -1.19
C LYS A 121 -13.69 -1.43 -1.03
N TYR A 122 -12.99 -1.26 -2.14
CA TYR A 122 -11.55 -1.02 -2.22
C TYR A 122 -11.30 0.48 -2.40
N ILE A 123 -10.48 1.07 -1.54
CA ILE A 123 -10.01 2.43 -1.66
C ILE A 123 -8.49 2.45 -1.74
N ASN A 124 -7.97 3.10 -2.78
CA ASN A 124 -6.57 3.50 -2.86
C ASN A 124 -6.48 5.01 -2.62
N THR A 125 -5.69 5.45 -1.64
CA THR A 125 -5.58 6.87 -1.30
C THR A 125 -4.77 7.66 -2.32
N GLY A 126 -4.10 7.01 -3.28
CA GLY A 126 -3.23 7.67 -4.25
C GLY A 126 -2.00 8.29 -3.60
N GLU A 127 -1.54 9.41 -4.15
CA GLU A 127 -0.42 10.19 -3.63
C GLU A 127 -0.71 11.68 -3.51
N TRP A 128 0.04 12.34 -2.63
CA TRP A 128 -0.09 13.77 -2.35
C TRP A 128 0.61 14.71 -3.36
N LEU A 129 1.44 14.20 -4.27
CA LEU A 129 2.18 15.04 -5.20
C LEU A 129 1.26 15.51 -6.32
N LYS A 130 0.45 14.60 -6.87
CA LYS A 130 -0.49 14.88 -7.95
C LYS A 130 -1.93 15.08 -7.50
N TYR A 131 -2.41 14.34 -6.49
CA TYR A 131 -3.85 14.24 -6.21
C TYR A 131 -4.31 14.88 -4.89
N ASN A 132 -3.47 14.91 -3.85
CA ASN A 132 -3.87 15.34 -2.50
C ASN A 132 -5.14 14.62 -1.98
N SER A 133 -5.29 13.35 -2.31
CA SER A 133 -6.44 12.55 -1.95
C SER A 133 -6.31 11.90 -0.57
N TYR A 134 -7.44 11.67 0.09
CA TYR A 134 -7.54 11.03 1.40
C TYR A 134 -8.87 10.26 1.54
N ALA A 135 -8.87 9.22 2.37
CA ALA A 135 -10.10 8.48 2.69
C ALA A 135 -10.72 9.01 3.99
N GLU A 136 -12.00 9.33 3.96
CA GLU A 136 -12.77 9.81 5.11
C GLU A 136 -13.88 8.81 5.45
N PHE A 137 -13.97 8.43 6.72
CA PHE A 137 -15.10 7.65 7.25
C PHE A 137 -15.94 8.54 8.15
N ASP A 138 -17.18 8.84 7.74
CA ASP A 138 -18.10 9.72 8.47
C ASP A 138 -18.86 9.00 9.61
N GLY A 139 -18.57 7.71 9.81
CA GLY A 139 -19.26 6.84 10.75
C GLY A 139 -20.32 5.94 10.10
N LYS A 140 -20.64 6.13 8.82
CA LYS A 140 -21.57 5.31 8.04
C LYS A 140 -20.91 4.77 6.78
N GLU A 141 -20.22 5.63 6.04
CA GLU A 141 -19.55 5.27 4.80
C GLU A 141 -18.14 5.82 4.68
N LEU A 142 -17.29 5.08 3.97
CA LEU A 142 -15.94 5.48 3.63
C LEU A 142 -15.93 6.05 2.21
N ILE A 143 -15.44 7.27 2.06
CA ILE A 143 -15.40 8.01 0.79
C ILE A 143 -13.97 8.48 0.53
N LEU A 144 -13.53 8.39 -0.73
CA LEU A 144 -12.29 9.01 -1.18
C LEU A 144 -12.55 10.47 -1.55
N LYS A 145 -11.89 11.39 -0.84
CA LYS A 145 -11.99 12.84 -1.03
C LYS A 145 -10.65 13.41 -1.51
N TYR A 146 -10.70 14.65 -1.96
CA TYR A 146 -9.55 15.42 -2.43
C TYR A 146 -9.44 16.70 -1.62
N PHE A 147 -8.22 17.06 -1.24
CA PHE A 147 -7.96 18.36 -0.62
C PHE A 147 -7.79 19.40 -1.72
N GLU A 148 -8.61 20.45 -1.70
CA GLU A 148 -8.44 21.60 -2.59
C GLU A 148 -7.25 22.41 -2.09
N ARG A 149 -6.27 22.64 -2.98
CA ARG A 149 -5.21 23.62 -2.71
C ARG A 149 -5.71 24.96 -3.24
N ASP A 150 -5.83 25.95 -2.35
CA ASP A 150 -6.02 27.36 -2.71
C ASP A 150 -4.88 27.87 -3.62
#